data_AF-A0A7H8Q6I7-F1
#
_entry.id   AF-A0A7H8Q6I7-F1
#
_cell.length_a   1.000
_cell.length_b   1.000
_cell.length_c   1.000
_cell.angle_alpha   90.00
_cell.angle_beta   90.00
_cell.angle_gamma   90.00
#
_symmetry.space_group_name_H-M   'P 1'
#
loop_
_entity.id
_entity.type
_entity.pdbx_description
1 polymer ?
#
loop_
_entity_poly.entity_id
_entity_poly.type
_entity_poly.pdbx_seq_one_letter_code
_entity_poly.pdbx_strand_id
1 'polypeptide(L)'
;MDLSWILVIAGAIFAAIYLVYGMMDSRLKAMEKQLADMQKTIAAINSGEPLKEPPVNERLRQLVQNGKDVEAIKMAREHLGLSLLEAKRYVDSLNGSK
;
A
#
# COMPACT_ATOMS: atom_id res chain seq x y z
N MET A 1 47.71 23.05 -17.38
CA MET A 1 46.96 21.79 -17.54
C MET A 1 46.68 21.64 -19.02
N ASP A 2 47.38 20.72 -19.67
CA ASP A 2 47.38 20.61 -21.12
C ASP A 2 46.03 20.09 -21.63
N LEU A 3 45.49 20.76 -22.65
CA LEU A 3 44.19 20.48 -23.27
C LEU A 3 44.05 19.00 -23.70
N SER A 4 45.17 18.37 -24.02
CA SER A 4 45.29 16.96 -24.37
C SER A 4 44.81 16.01 -23.27
N TRP A 5 44.99 16.35 -22.00
CA TRP A 5 44.59 15.49 -20.88
C TRP A 5 43.08 15.55 -20.61
N ILE A 6 42.45 16.71 -20.90
CA ILE A 6 40.99 16.90 -20.79
C ILE A 6 40.26 16.04 -21.83
N LEU A 7 40.78 15.94 -23.06
CA LEU A 7 40.22 15.08 -24.10
C LEU A 7 40.22 13.59 -23.72
N VAL A 8 41.28 13.12 -23.06
CA VAL A 8 41.39 11.73 -22.59
C VAL A 8 40.38 11.45 -21.48
N ILE A 9 40.23 12.37 -20.52
CA ILE A 9 39.27 12.24 -19.42
C ILE A 9 37.83 12.28 -19.95
N ALA A 10 37.53 13.19 -20.89
CA ALA A 10 36.21 13.28 -21.50
C ALA A 10 35.83 12.00 -22.26
N GLY A 11 36.78 11.41 -23.01
CA GLY A 11 36.57 10.13 -23.70
C GLY A 11 36.31 8.97 -22.74
N ALA A 12 37.05 8.91 -21.61
CA ALA A 12 36.85 7.88 -20.60
C ALA A 12 35.48 7.97 -19.92
N ILE A 13 35.01 9.19 -19.63
CA ILE A 13 33.66 9.44 -19.10
C ILE A 13 32.60 9.00 -20.10
N PHE A 14 32.76 9.33 -21.38
CA PHE A 14 31.81 8.93 -22.43
C PHE A 14 31.72 7.41 -22.58
N ALA A 15 32.86 6.72 -22.54
CA ALA A 15 32.92 5.26 -22.60
C ALA A 15 32.26 4.60 -21.37
N ALA A 16 32.48 5.15 -20.17
CA ALA A 16 31.83 4.68 -18.95
C ALA A 16 30.30 4.86 -19.01
N ILE A 17 29.84 6.02 -19.50
CA ILE A 17 28.41 6.28 -19.73
C ILE A 17 27.83 5.28 -20.73
N TYR A 18 28.53 5.00 -21.83
CA TYR A 18 28.09 4.04 -22.84
C TYR A 18 27.99 2.60 -22.28
N LEU A 19 28.94 2.20 -21.42
CA LEU A 19 28.91 0.92 -20.72
C LEU A 19 27.72 0.80 -19.76
N VAL A 20 27.39 1.87 -19.03
CA VAL A 20 26.24 1.91 -18.11
C VAL A 20 24.92 1.78 -18.87
N TYR A 21 24.78 2.44 -20.02
CA TYR A 21 23.59 2.29 -20.86
C TYR A 21 23.39 0.85 -21.35
N GLY A 22 24.45 0.17 -21.80
CA GLY A 22 24.37 -1.21 -22.28
C GLY A 22 23.98 -2.24 -21.20
N MET A 23 24.27 -1.96 -19.92
CA MET A 23 23.90 -2.84 -18.81
C MET A 23 22.41 -2.74 -18.41
N MET A 24 21.70 -1.70 -18.85
CA MET A 24 20.31 -1.42 -18.43
C MET A 24 19.25 -2.26 -19.15
N ASP A 25 19.54 -2.75 -20.37
CA ASP A 25 18.60 -3.51 -21.20
C ASP A 25 18.05 -4.79 -20.54
N SER A 26 18.79 -5.34 -19.58
CA SER A 26 18.41 -6.58 -18.89
C SER A 26 17.35 -6.38 -17.79
N ARG A 27 17.06 -5.13 -17.39
CA ARG A 27 16.07 -4.84 -16.33
C ARG A 27 14.66 -4.62 -16.87
N LEU A 28 14.52 -4.21 -18.12
CA LEU A 28 13.22 -3.87 -18.70
C LEU A 28 12.35 -5.12 -18.91
N LYS A 29 12.93 -6.22 -19.38
CA LYS A 29 12.18 -7.46 -19.67
C LYS A 29 11.72 -8.22 -18.42
N ALA A 30 12.43 -8.08 -17.29
CA ALA A 30 12.04 -8.71 -16.03
C ALA A 30 10.95 -7.92 -15.29
N MET A 31 10.81 -6.62 -15.57
CA MET A 31 9.78 -5.77 -14.96
C MET A 31 8.38 -6.05 -15.51
N GLU A 32 8.24 -6.31 -16.81
CA GLU A 32 6.94 -6.68 -17.41
C GLU A 32 6.35 -7.93 -16.74
N LYS A 33 7.20 -8.89 -16.36
CA LYS A 33 6.76 -10.11 -15.67
C LYS A 33 6.20 -9.82 -14.27
N GLN A 34 6.78 -8.87 -13.54
CA GLN A 34 6.28 -8.44 -12.23
C GLN A 34 4.99 -7.62 -12.36
N LEU A 35 4.88 -6.78 -13.39
CA LEU A 35 3.66 -6.01 -13.66
C LEU A 35 2.48 -6.91 -14.04
N ALA A 36 2.73 -7.97 -14.83
CA ALA A 36 1.72 -8.95 -15.20
C ALA A 36 1.20 -9.76 -14.00
N ASP A 37 2.07 -10.11 -13.05
CA ASP A 37 1.65 -10.80 -11.82
C ASP A 37 1.00 -9.85 -10.81
N MET A 38 1.45 -8.59 -10.71
CA MET A 38 0.78 -7.56 -9.90
C MET A 38 -0.65 -7.29 -10.39
N GLN A 39 -0.90 -7.28 -11.71
CA GLN A 39 -2.25 -7.10 -12.24
C GLN A 39 -3.20 -8.25 -11.84
N LYS A 40 -2.71 -9.49 -11.73
CA LYS A 40 -3.56 -10.61 -11.28
C LYS A 40 -4.01 -10.44 -9.83
N THR A 41 -3.14 -9.92 -8.97
CA THR A 41 -3.49 -9.62 -7.57
C THR A 41 -4.50 -8.48 -7.48
N ILE A 42 -4.37 -7.44 -8.31
CA ILE A 42 -5.32 -6.31 -8.32
C ILE A 42 -6.67 -6.71 -8.93
N ALA A 43 -6.68 -7.55 -9.97
CA ALA A 43 -7.92 -8.09 -10.54
C ALA A 43 -8.66 -9.00 -9.54
N ALA A 44 -7.93 -9.74 -8.72
CA ALA A 44 -8.51 -10.50 -7.60
C ALA A 44 -9.06 -9.58 -6.49
N ILE A 45 -8.45 -8.42 -6.24
CA ILE A 45 -8.95 -7.42 -5.28
C ILE A 45 -10.21 -6.69 -5.80
N ASN A 46 -10.30 -6.43 -7.10
CA ASN A 46 -11.45 -5.75 -7.73
C ASN A 46 -12.62 -6.68 -8.09
N SER A 47 -12.56 -7.96 -7.74
CA SER A 47 -13.65 -8.93 -7.98
C SER A 47 -14.87 -8.74 -7.06
N GLY A 48 -14.95 -7.64 -6.31
CA GLY A 48 -16.15 -7.30 -5.55
C GLY A 48 -16.41 -8.17 -4.33
N GLU A 49 -15.39 -8.84 -3.76
CA GLU A 49 -15.47 -9.17 -2.35
C GLU A 49 -15.11 -7.91 -1.57
N PRO A 50 -16.07 -7.27 -0.87
CA PRO A 50 -15.76 -6.17 0.02
C PRO A 50 -14.66 -6.69 0.94
N LEU A 51 -13.57 -5.91 1.05
CA LEU A 51 -12.53 -6.08 2.06
C LEU A 51 -13.20 -6.72 3.26
N LYS A 52 -12.91 -8.02 3.48
CA LYS A 52 -13.54 -8.81 4.53
C LYS A 52 -13.31 -8.04 5.81
N GLU A 53 -14.26 -7.19 6.16
CA GLU A 53 -14.17 -6.38 7.35
C GLU A 53 -13.96 -7.42 8.45
N PRO A 54 -13.04 -7.20 9.40
CA PRO A 54 -12.87 -8.14 10.50
C PRO A 54 -14.27 -8.54 10.99
N PRO A 55 -14.56 -9.82 11.29
CA PRO A 55 -15.91 -10.25 11.68
C PRO A 55 -16.48 -9.47 12.88
N VAL A 56 -15.59 -8.79 13.61
CA VAL A 56 -15.87 -7.81 14.65
C VAL A 56 -16.60 -6.57 14.12
N ASN A 57 -16.25 -6.05 12.94
CA ASN A 57 -16.86 -4.85 12.37
C ASN A 57 -18.34 -5.05 11.97
N GLU A 58 -18.69 -6.22 11.43
CA GLU A 58 -20.10 -6.52 11.11
C GLU A 58 -20.97 -6.51 12.36
N ARG A 59 -20.48 -7.13 13.45
CA ARG A 59 -21.17 -7.12 14.75
C ARG A 59 -21.24 -5.72 15.36
N LEU A 60 -20.16 -4.95 15.25
CA LEU A 60 -20.13 -3.56 15.70
C LEU A 60 -21.13 -2.70 14.92
N ARG A 61 -21.19 -2.85 13.60
CA ARG A 61 -22.16 -2.17 12.73
C ARG A 61 -23.59 -2.52 13.10
N GLN A 62 -23.88 -3.80 13.39
CA GLN A 62 -25.18 -4.23 13.90
C GLN A 62 -25.51 -3.60 15.27
N LEU A 63 -24.56 -3.56 16.20
CA LEU A 63 -24.77 -2.95 17.52
C LEU A 63 -25.07 -1.45 17.41
N VAL A 64 -24.33 -0.72 16.55
CA VAL A 64 -24.54 0.70 16.26
C VAL A 64 -25.90 0.94 15.60
N GLN A 65 -26.29 0.14 14.60
CA GLN A 65 -27.60 0.24 13.95
C GLN A 65 -28.76 0.00 14.92
N ASN A 66 -28.58 -0.87 15.91
CA ASN A 66 -29.55 -1.13 16.96
C ASN A 66 -29.51 -0.10 18.11
N GLY A 67 -28.71 0.97 17.99
CA GLY A 67 -28.59 2.03 19.01
C GLY A 67 -27.87 1.57 20.29
N LYS A 68 -27.11 0.48 20.23
CA LYS A 68 -26.38 -0.11 21.36
C LYS A 68 -24.93 0.34 21.41
N ASP A 69 -24.70 1.65 21.37
CA ASP A 69 -23.35 2.24 21.26
C ASP A 69 -22.42 1.84 22.41
N VAL A 70 -22.95 1.70 23.63
CA VAL A 70 -22.17 1.27 24.80
C VAL A 70 -21.67 -0.16 24.65
N GLU A 71 -22.48 -1.05 24.08
CA GLU A 71 -22.11 -2.45 23.82
C GLU A 71 -21.10 -2.53 22.67
N ALA A 72 -21.27 -1.68 21.64
CA ALA A 72 -20.31 -1.56 20.54
C ALA A 72 -18.94 -1.08 21.03
N ILE A 73 -18.89 -0.03 21.87
CA ILE A 73 -17.64 0.47 22.43
C ILE A 73 -16.97 -0.60 23.30
N LYS A 74 -17.73 -1.34 24.11
CA LYS A 74 -17.19 -2.45 24.91
C LYS A 74 -16.57 -3.54 24.03
N MET A 75 -17.28 -3.96 22.98
CA MET A 75 -16.80 -4.97 22.04
C MET A 75 -15.54 -4.50 21.29
N ALA A 76 -15.49 -3.24 20.86
CA ALA A 76 -14.31 -2.67 20.21
C ALA A 76 -13.09 -2.65 21.14
N ARG A 77 -13.27 -2.37 22.43
CA ARG A 77 -12.17 -2.46 23.41
C ARG A 77 -11.69 -3.89 23.62
N GLU A 78 -12.61 -4.84 23.80
CA GLU A 78 -12.29 -6.22 24.13
C GLU A 78 -11.69 -7.00 22.94
N HIS A 79 -12.21 -6.78 21.73
CA HIS A 79 -11.82 -7.55 20.55
C HIS A 79 -10.76 -6.87 19.66
N LEU A 80 -10.73 -5.53 19.62
CA LEU A 80 -9.74 -4.79 18.82
C LEU A 80 -8.60 -4.25 19.70
N GLY A 81 -8.66 -4.44 21.02
CA GLY A 81 -7.63 -3.97 21.95
C GLY A 81 -7.55 -2.45 22.07
N LEU A 82 -8.58 -1.73 21.62
CA LEU A 82 -8.61 -0.27 21.59
C LEU A 82 -8.78 0.31 23.00
N SER A 83 -8.16 1.46 23.24
CA SER A 83 -8.46 2.26 24.44
C SER A 83 -9.89 2.81 24.39
N LEU A 84 -10.43 3.25 25.53
CA LEU A 84 -11.82 3.75 25.60
C LEU A 84 -12.09 4.89 24.59
N LEU A 85 -11.12 5.79 24.42
CA LEU A 85 -11.21 6.91 23.49
C LEU A 85 -11.14 6.46 22.03
N GLU A 86 -10.29 5.47 21.72
CA GLU A 86 -10.17 4.91 20.38
C GLU A 86 -11.41 4.09 19.99
N ALA A 87 -11.92 3.27 20.91
CA ALA A 87 -13.14 2.51 20.71
C ALA A 87 -14.35 3.41 20.47
N LYS A 88 -14.47 4.51 21.22
CA LYS A 88 -15.51 5.53 20.97
C LYS A 88 -15.37 6.13 19.57
N ARG A 89 -14.17 6.61 19.21
CA ARG A 89 -13.92 7.20 17.88
C ARG A 89 -14.20 6.21 16.75
N TYR A 90 -13.86 4.95 16.96
CA TYR A 90 -14.13 3.87 16.02
C TYR A 90 -15.64 3.67 15.82
N VAL A 91 -16.40 3.54 16.92
CA VAL A 91 -17.86 3.41 16.88
C VAL A 91 -18.53 4.64 16.27
N ASP A 92 -18.08 5.85 16.63
CA ASP A 92 -18.57 7.11 16.05
C ASP A 92 -18.33 7.16 14.52
N SER A 93 -17.20 6.63 14.04
CA SER A 93 -16.91 6.54 12.59
C SER A 93 -17.84 5.59 11.84
N LEU A 94 -18.35 4.55 12.52
CA LEU A 94 -19.33 3.63 11.94
C LEU A 94 -20.72 4.27 11.88
N ASN A 95 -21.07 5.09 12.88
CA ASN A 95 -22.34 5.80 12.95
C ASN A 95 -22.39 7.02 12.00
N GLY A 96 -21.28 7.73 11.81
CA GLY A 96 -21.16 8.94 10.98
C GLY A 96 -21.22 8.72 9.47
N SER A 97 -21.45 7.49 8.99
CA SER A 97 -21.65 7.17 7.57
C SER A 97 -23.09 7.36 7.08
N LYS A 98 -23.88 8.16 7.79
CA LYS A 98 -25.30 8.41 7.50
C LYS A 98 -25.52 9.73 6.76
#